data_AF-A0A174PYX9-F1
#
_entry.id   AF-A0A174PYX9-F1
#
_cell.length_a   1.000
_cell.length_b   1.000
_cell.length_c   1.000
_cell.angle_alpha   90.00
_cell.angle_beta   90.00
_cell.angle_gamma   90.00
#
_symmetry.space_group_name_H-M   'P 1'
#
loop_
_entity.id
_entity.type
_entity.pdbx_description
1 polymer ?
#
loop_
_entity_poly.entity_id
_entity_poly.type
_entity_poly.pdbx_seq_one_letter_code
_entity_poly.pdbx_strand_id
1 'polypeptide(L)'
;MRVIDWEYGGMNGGYYDIACVCVENPLDARCEDVFFRAYCGGEPSEEAKARLLINKFLVTSHWSTWSLVQICYGKDADFYWEYGRTRAVQACSFLDDPSFSSSLTLLGG
;
A
#
# COMPACT_ATOMS: atom_id res chain seq x y z
N MET A 1 -15.80 4.06 -13.79
CA MET A 1 -15.41 2.97 -12.85
C MET A 1 -16.56 2.73 -11.88
N ARG A 2 -16.75 1.50 -11.40
CA ARG A 2 -17.63 1.16 -10.27
C ARG A 2 -16.79 0.43 -9.23
N VAL A 3 -17.01 0.69 -7.95
CA VAL A 3 -16.35 0.03 -6.82
C VAL A 3 -17.39 -0.80 -6.09
N ILE A 4 -17.07 -2.07 -5.82
CA ILE A 4 -17.90 -3.05 -5.10
C ILE A 4 -17.11 -3.55 -3.87
N ASP A 5 -17.69 -4.49 -3.10
CA ASP A 5 -17.06 -5.12 -1.91
C ASP A 5 -16.70 -4.10 -0.81
N TRP A 6 -17.74 -3.52 -0.21
CA TRP A 6 -17.66 -2.44 0.78
C TRP A 6 -17.51 -2.92 2.24
N GLU A 7 -17.24 -4.20 2.49
CA GLU A 7 -17.15 -4.77 3.86
C GLU A 7 -16.03 -4.17 4.72
N TYR A 8 -15.01 -3.57 4.09
CA TYR A 8 -13.92 -2.85 4.76
C TYR A 8 -14.03 -1.32 4.61
N GLY A 9 -15.17 -0.80 4.12
CA GLY A 9 -15.38 0.64 3.93
C GLY A 9 -15.42 1.42 5.25
N GLY A 10 -14.70 2.55 5.31
CA GLY A 10 -14.65 3.38 6.51
C GLY A 10 -13.88 4.70 6.30
N MET A 11 -13.85 5.54 7.33
CA MET A 11 -13.08 6.79 7.30
C MET A 11 -11.57 6.49 7.41
N ASN A 12 -10.79 6.87 6.41
CA ASN A 12 -9.34 6.69 6.37
C ASN A 12 -8.65 7.83 5.59
N GLY A 13 -7.33 7.89 5.62
CA GLY A 13 -6.56 8.77 4.74
C GLY A 13 -6.68 8.33 3.29
N GLY A 14 -7.10 9.22 2.39
CA GLY A 14 -7.41 8.85 0.99
C GLY A 14 -6.25 8.22 0.20
N TYR A 15 -5.00 8.53 0.56
CA TYR A 15 -3.83 7.91 -0.08
C TYR A 15 -3.65 6.43 0.28
N TYR A 16 -4.30 5.92 1.33
CA TYR A 16 -4.33 4.50 1.65
C TYR A 16 -5.02 3.70 0.55
N ASP A 17 -6.16 4.16 0.05
CA ASP A 17 -6.90 3.50 -1.04
C ASP A 17 -6.09 3.50 -2.34
N ILE A 18 -5.42 4.61 -2.63
CA ILE A 18 -4.56 4.73 -3.81
C ILE A 18 -3.36 3.80 -3.71
N ALA A 19 -2.70 3.77 -2.56
CA ALA A 19 -1.62 2.83 -2.30
C ALA A 19 -2.08 1.37 -2.43
N CYS A 20 -3.28 1.05 -1.94
CA CYS A 20 -3.89 -0.27 -2.07
C CYS A 20 -4.00 -0.67 -3.54
N VAL A 21 -4.61 0.17 -4.40
CA VAL A 21 -4.69 -0.13 -5.84
C VAL A 21 -3.30 -0.34 -6.45
N CYS A 22 -2.30 0.46 -6.08
CA CYS A 22 -0.95 0.33 -6.62
C CYS A 22 -0.23 -0.97 -6.20
N VAL A 23 -0.45 -1.47 -4.98
CA VAL A 23 0.22 -2.69 -4.50
C VAL A 23 -0.52 -3.98 -4.85
N GLU A 24 -1.84 -3.92 -5.03
CA GLU A 24 -2.67 -5.09 -5.36
C GLU A 24 -2.60 -5.49 -6.83
N ASN A 25 -2.16 -4.58 -7.71
CA ASN A 25 -2.16 -4.77 -9.14
C ASN A 25 -0.73 -4.78 -9.70
N PRO A 26 -0.45 -5.55 -10.77
CA PRO A 26 0.86 -5.57 -11.41
C PRO A 26 1.04 -4.32 -12.30
N LEU A 27 0.98 -3.13 -11.70
CA LEU A 27 1.22 -1.87 -12.41
C LEU A 27 2.72 -1.70 -12.65
N ASP A 28 3.08 -1.35 -13.88
CA ASP A 28 4.39 -0.75 -14.12
C ASP A 28 4.41 0.71 -13.64
N ALA A 29 5.61 1.30 -13.54
CA ALA A 29 5.78 2.66 -13.04
C ALA A 29 4.98 3.71 -13.85
N ARG A 30 4.77 3.48 -15.15
CA ARG A 30 4.00 4.38 -16.02
C ARG A 30 2.49 4.26 -15.73
N CYS A 31 1.98 3.06 -15.56
CA CYS A 31 0.59 2.81 -15.19
C CYS A 31 0.26 3.38 -13.82
N GLU A 32 1.17 3.22 -12.86
CA GLU A 32 1.04 3.83 -11.54
C GLU A 32 1.02 5.37 -11.63
N ASP A 33 1.95 5.97 -12.36
CA ASP A 33 1.99 7.43 -12.56
C ASP A 33 0.69 7.96 -13.18
N VAL A 34 0.19 7.30 -14.23
CA VAL A 34 -1.08 7.67 -14.87
C VAL A 34 -2.25 7.60 -13.87
N PHE A 35 -2.33 6.53 -13.08
CA PHE A 35 -3.38 6.36 -12.09
C PHE A 35 -3.29 7.43 -10.99
N PHE A 36 -2.08 7.69 -10.50
CA PHE A 36 -1.86 8.62 -9.41
C PHE A 36 -2.12 10.07 -9.83
N ARG A 37 -1.69 10.47 -11.03
CA ARG A 37 -1.99 11.78 -11.62
C ARG A 37 -3.49 12.00 -11.84
N ALA A 38 -4.20 10.95 -12.25
CA ALA A 38 -5.66 11.00 -12.37
C ALA A 38 -6.34 11.25 -11.01
N TYR A 39 -5.85 10.62 -9.93
CA TYR A 39 -6.34 10.87 -8.58
C TYR A 39 -6.04 12.30 -8.09
N CYS A 40 -4.82 12.79 -8.31
CA CYS A 40 -4.42 14.14 -7.92
C CYS A 40 -5.06 15.25 -8.78
N GLY A 41 -5.70 14.91 -9.90
CA GLY A 41 -6.22 15.88 -10.87
C GLY A 41 -5.13 16.63 -11.64
N GLY A 42 -3.92 16.08 -11.73
CA GLY A 42 -2.76 16.74 -12.31
C GLY A 42 -1.43 16.18 -11.80
N GLU A 43 -0.40 17.02 -11.83
CA GLU A 43 0.93 16.63 -11.34
C GLU A 43 0.92 16.47 -9.82
N PRO A 44 1.36 15.33 -9.25
CA PRO A 44 1.29 15.09 -7.82
C PRO A 44 2.34 15.96 -7.10
N SER A 45 1.95 16.56 -5.98
CA SER A 45 2.90 17.27 -5.12
C SER A 45 3.89 16.31 -4.46
N GLU A 46 5.00 16.84 -3.97
CA GLU A 46 5.97 16.04 -3.19
C GLU A 46 5.33 15.44 -1.93
N GLU A 47 4.41 16.17 -1.29
CA GLU A 47 3.63 15.63 -0.16
C GLU A 47 2.75 14.45 -0.60
N ALA A 48 2.09 14.55 -1.77
CA ALA A 48 1.26 13.47 -2.29
C ALA A 48 2.10 12.22 -2.57
N LYS A 49 3.26 12.37 -3.22
CA LYS A 49 4.21 11.28 -3.50
C LYS A 49 4.70 10.63 -2.21
N ALA A 50 5.07 11.43 -1.21
CA ALA A 50 5.45 10.94 0.11
C ALA A 50 4.31 10.15 0.77
N ARG A 51 3.08 10.67 0.73
CA ARG A 51 1.91 9.94 1.27
C ARG A 51 1.67 8.63 0.54
N LEU A 52 1.83 8.58 -0.78
CA LEU A 52 1.69 7.33 -1.54
C LEU A 52 2.73 6.30 -1.10
N LEU A 53 4.02 6.67 -1.05
CA LEU A 53 5.11 5.78 -0.64
C LEU A 53 4.89 5.22 0.77
N ILE A 54 4.59 6.10 1.74
CA ILE A 54 4.35 5.67 3.13
C ILE A 54 3.12 4.76 3.22
N ASN A 55 2.03 5.06 2.50
CA ASN A 55 0.84 4.22 2.54
C ASN A 55 1.06 2.85 1.86
N LYS A 56 1.91 2.73 0.83
CA LYS A 56 2.27 1.43 0.25
C LYS A 56 2.98 0.53 1.26
N PHE A 57 3.91 1.11 2.04
CA PHE A 57 4.52 0.44 3.17
C PHE A 57 3.48 0.01 4.22
N LEU A 58 2.53 0.89 4.57
CA LEU A 58 1.50 0.57 5.57
C LEU A 58 0.53 -0.52 5.10
N VAL A 59 0.05 -0.47 3.84
CA VAL A 59 -0.87 -1.47 3.28
C VAL A 59 -0.22 -2.87 3.27
N THR A 60 1.01 -2.96 2.79
CA THR A 60 1.74 -4.24 2.73
C THR A 60 2.05 -4.77 4.13
N SER A 61 2.43 -3.90 5.07
CA SER A 61 2.62 -4.26 6.48
C SER A 61 1.32 -4.76 7.13
N HIS A 62 0.20 -4.10 6.84
CA HIS A 62 -1.12 -4.47 7.34
C HIS A 62 -1.52 -5.87 6.86
N TRP A 63 -1.44 -6.13 5.56
CA TRP A 63 -1.83 -7.43 4.98
C TRP A 63 -0.87 -8.56 5.35
N SER A 64 0.42 -8.27 5.51
CA SER A 64 1.39 -9.24 6.06
C SER A 64 0.98 -9.69 7.47
N THR A 65 0.67 -8.72 8.35
CA THR A 65 0.25 -9.01 9.73
C THR A 65 -1.09 -9.71 9.78
N TRP A 66 -2.05 -9.27 8.97
CA TRP A 66 -3.36 -9.93 8.83
C TRP A 66 -3.19 -11.40 8.43
N SER A 67 -2.24 -11.73 7.56
CA SER A 67 -1.98 -13.11 7.16
C SER A 67 -1.56 -14.01 8.32
N LEU A 68 -0.70 -13.51 9.22
CA LEU A 68 -0.33 -14.22 10.44
C LEU A 68 -1.55 -14.44 11.35
N VAL A 69 -2.44 -13.45 11.44
CA VAL A 69 -3.70 -13.60 12.18
C VAL A 69 -4.55 -14.72 11.57
N GLN A 70 -4.66 -14.82 10.24
CA GLN A 70 -5.39 -15.92 9.61
C GLN A 70 -4.85 -17.30 10.00
N ILE A 71 -3.53 -17.46 10.06
CA ILE A 71 -2.88 -18.71 10.51
C ILE A 71 -3.26 -19.01 11.96
N CYS A 72 -3.19 -18.02 12.85
CA CYS A 72 -3.59 -18.18 14.27
C CYS A 72 -5.06 -18.59 14.44
N TYR A 73 -5.92 -18.23 13.48
CA TYR A 73 -7.34 -18.64 13.45
C TYR A 73 -7.59 -19.97 12.71
N GLY A 74 -6.53 -20.73 12.41
CA GLY A 74 -6.64 -22.07 11.83
C GLY A 74 -6.89 -22.10 10.33
N LYS A 75 -6.61 -21.00 9.62
CA LYS A 75 -6.56 -21.02 8.15
C LYS A 75 -5.30 -21.74 7.66
N ASP A 76 -5.30 -22.12 6.37
CA ASP A 76 -4.19 -22.83 5.73
C ASP A 76 -2.84 -22.14 5.95
N ALA A 77 -1.99 -22.76 6.75
CA ALA A 77 -0.72 -22.16 7.16
C ALA A 77 0.22 -21.93 5.98
N ASP A 78 0.29 -22.85 5.01
CA ASP A 78 1.23 -22.76 3.90
C ASP A 78 0.83 -21.63 2.94
N PHE A 79 -0.47 -21.53 2.65
CA PHE A 79 -1.01 -20.46 1.80
C PHE A 79 -0.81 -19.08 2.44
N TYR A 80 -1.26 -18.91 3.69
CA TYR A 80 -1.19 -17.61 4.37
C TYR A 80 0.24 -17.23 4.76
N TRP A 81 1.12 -18.20 4.99
CA TRP A 81 2.55 -17.91 5.20
C TRP A 81 3.15 -17.26 3.96
N GLU A 82 2.98 -17.88 2.78
CA GLU A 82 3.58 -17.35 1.55
C GLU A 82 2.95 -16.03 1.12
N TYR A 83 1.64 -15.87 1.29
CA TYR A 83 0.95 -14.59 1.07
C TYR A 83 1.53 -13.49 1.97
N GLY A 84 1.60 -13.73 3.28
CA GLY A 84 2.11 -12.75 4.24
C GLY A 84 3.57 -12.42 4.02
N ARG A 85 4.40 -13.44 3.77
CA ARG A 85 5.83 -13.28 3.48
C ARG A 85 6.08 -12.43 2.24
N THR A 86 5.32 -12.62 1.17
CA THR A 86 5.43 -11.81 -0.05
C THR A 86 5.14 -10.34 0.23
N ARG A 87 4.10 -10.05 1.02
CA ARG A 87 3.77 -8.68 1.45
C ARG A 87 4.84 -8.08 2.36
N ALA A 88 5.42 -8.86 3.27
CA ALA A 88 6.51 -8.42 4.12
C ALA A 88 7.75 -8.01 3.31
N VAL A 89 8.10 -8.79 2.28
CA VAL A 89 9.21 -8.45 1.36
C VAL A 89 8.90 -7.16 0.60
N GLN A 90 7.66 -6.97 0.13
CA GLN A 90 7.26 -5.69 -0.48
C GLN A 90 7.35 -4.52 0.50
N ALA A 91 6.89 -4.70 1.75
CA ALA A 91 7.01 -3.68 2.79
C ALA A 91 8.48 -3.26 3.01
N CYS A 92 9.39 -4.24 3.12
CA CYS A 92 10.83 -3.97 3.20
C CYS A 92 11.34 -3.22 1.96
N SER A 93 10.88 -3.55 0.75
CA SER A 93 11.31 -2.83 -0.45
C SER A 93 10.90 -1.35 -0.44
N PHE A 94 9.77 -0.99 0.17
CA PHE A 94 9.37 0.41 0.33
C PHE A 94 10.14 1.11 1.46
N LEU A 95 10.47 0.40 2.54
CA LEU A 95 11.36 0.91 3.59
C LEU A 95 12.77 1.21 3.07
N ASP A 96 13.27 0.36 2.18
CA ASP A 96 14.60 0.48 1.56
C ASP A 96 14.64 1.55 0.46
N ASP A 97 13.50 2.14 0.09
CA ASP A 97 13.46 3.25 -0.87
C ASP A 97 14.26 4.45 -0.32
N PRO A 98 15.22 4.99 -1.08
CA PRO A 98 16.04 6.12 -0.62
C PRO A 98 15.24 7.37 -0.22
N SER A 99 14.03 7.52 -0.75
CA SER A 99 13.12 8.63 -0.44
C SER A 99 12.24 8.38 0.78
N PHE A 100 12.28 7.20 1.40
CA PHE A 100 11.41 6.86 2.53
C PHE A 100 11.65 7.76 3.74
N SER A 101 12.91 7.95 4.13
CA SER A 101 13.25 8.79 5.29
C SER A 101 12.91 10.27 5.07
N SER A 102 13.16 10.82 3.87
CA SER A 102 12.78 12.19 3.56
C SER A 102 11.27 12.37 3.46
N SER A 103 10.55 11.35 2.97
CA SER A 103 9.09 11.31 2.94
C SER A 103 8.49 11.34 4.35
N LEU A 104 9.05 10.58 5.30
CA LEU A 104 8.62 10.64 6.70
C LEU A 104 8.82 12.04 7.29
N THR A 105 10.00 12.63 7.13
CA THR A 105 10.30 13.98 7.63
C THR A 105 9.36 15.03 7.00
N LEU A 106 9.08 14.93 5.70
CA LEU A 106 8.16 15.83 5.00
C LEU A 106 6.73 15.77 5.58
N LEU A 107 6.30 14.59 6.03
CA LEU A 107 4.98 14.37 6.62
C LEU A 107 4.93 14.64 8.14
N GLY A 108 6.03 15.10 8.73
CA GLY A 108 6.12 15.42 10.15
C GLY A 108 6.34 14.21 11.07
N GLY A 109 6.87 13.12 10.52
CA GLY A 109 7.35 11.95 11.28
C GLY A 109 8.78 12.10 11.78
#